data_AF-A0AAW8KP03-F1
#
_entry.id   AF-A0AAW8KP03-F1
#
_cell.length_a   1.000
_cell.length_b   1.000
_cell.length_c   1.000
_cell.angle_alpha   90.00
_cell.angle_beta   90.00
_cell.angle_gamma   90.00
#
_symmetry.space_group_name_H-M   'P 1'
#
loop_
_entity.id
_entity.type
_entity.pdbx_description
1 polymer ?
#
loop_
_entity_poly.entity_id
_entity_poly.type
_entity_poly.pdbx_seq_one_letter_code
_entity_poly.pdbx_strand_id
1 'polypeptide(L)'
;AKQRIQDSLKADVNTLFARFDDQPLAAASIAQVHTAALHDGREVVVKVTRPDIRSQILQDFEILAWLGNTLESRLEAARALH
;
A
#
# COMPACT_ATOMS: atom_id res chain seq x y z
N ALA A 1 -1.08 -9.49 -8.00
CA ALA A 1 -0.69 -8.24 -8.69
C ALA A 1 -1.44 -8.04 -10.01
N LYS A 2 -1.35 -8.99 -10.96
CA LYS A 2 -1.94 -8.89 -12.31
C LYS A 2 -3.40 -8.43 -12.34
N GLN A 3 -4.31 -9.07 -11.59
CA GLN A 3 -5.72 -8.69 -11.56
C GLN A 3 -5.92 -7.20 -11.24
N ARG A 4 -5.24 -6.68 -10.22
CA ARG A 4 -5.35 -5.26 -9.83
C ARG A 4 -4.84 -4.30 -10.91
N ILE A 5 -3.79 -4.68 -11.62
CA ILE A 5 -3.27 -3.90 -12.77
C ILE A 5 -4.35 -3.86 -13.86
N GLN A 6 -4.91 -5.02 -14.22
CA GLN A 6 -5.93 -5.15 -15.25
C GLN A 6 -7.21 -4.39 -14.90
N ASP A 7 -7.65 -4.47 -13.65
CA ASP A 7 -8.83 -3.75 -13.18
C ASP A 7 -8.64 -2.24 -13.23
N SER A 8 -7.42 -1.76 -12.97
CA SER A 8 -7.09 -0.33 -12.91
C SER A 8 -6.84 0.27 -14.31
N LEU A 9 -6.17 -0.49 -15.19
CA LEU A 9 -5.75 -0.04 -16.52
C LEU A 9 -6.67 -0.54 -17.64
N LYS A 10 -7.66 -1.39 -17.32
CA LYS A 10 -8.67 -1.94 -18.25
C LYS A 10 -8.07 -2.69 -19.46
N ALA A 11 -6.93 -3.33 -19.26
CA ALA A 11 -6.24 -4.10 -20.29
C ALA A 11 -5.52 -5.31 -19.67
N ASP A 12 -5.32 -6.37 -20.44
CA ASP A 12 -4.57 -7.56 -20.01
C ASP A 12 -3.09 -7.21 -19.75
N VAL A 13 -2.47 -7.82 -18.74
CA VAL A 13 -1.06 -7.57 -18.42
C VAL A 13 -0.13 -7.90 -19.58
N ASN A 14 -0.45 -8.94 -20.38
CA ASN A 14 0.37 -9.32 -21.53
C ASN A 14 0.22 -8.33 -22.71
N THR A 15 -0.86 -7.55 -22.74
CA THR A 15 -1.02 -6.45 -23.70
C THR A 15 -0.23 -5.22 -23.24
N LEU A 16 -0.20 -4.95 -21.94
CA LEU A 16 0.47 -3.78 -21.35
C LEU A 16 2.01 -3.90 -21.33
N PHE A 17 2.52 -5.12 -21.11
CA PHE A 17 3.96 -5.37 -20.94
C PHE A 17 4.40 -6.53 -21.83
N ALA A 18 5.60 -6.42 -22.40
CA ALA A 18 6.25 -7.52 -23.11
C ALA A 18 6.70 -8.63 -22.15
N ARG A 19 7.06 -8.24 -20.93
CA ARG A 19 7.43 -9.15 -19.83
C ARG A 19 6.93 -8.57 -18.53
N PHE A 20 6.36 -9.38 -17.66
CA PHE A 20 6.00 -9.00 -16.30
C PHE A 20 6.41 -10.11 -15.35
N ASP A 21 7.21 -9.80 -14.33
CA ASP A 21 7.62 -10.76 -13.32
C ASP A 21 6.54 -10.91 -12.24
N ASP A 22 6.00 -12.11 -12.09
CA ASP A 22 5.00 -12.43 -11.08
C ASP A 22 5.58 -12.43 -9.67
N GLN A 23 6.87 -12.72 -9.51
CA GLN A 23 7.52 -12.53 -8.22
C GLN A 23 7.81 -11.04 -8.00
N PRO A 24 7.38 -10.48 -6.86
CA PRO A 24 7.75 -9.12 -6.52
C PRO A 24 9.26 -9.05 -6.24
N LEU A 25 9.93 -8.07 -6.83
CA LEU A 25 11.31 -7.70 -6.50
C LEU A 25 11.42 -7.26 -5.04
N ALA A 26 10.41 -6.53 -4.56
CA ALA A 26 10.39 -6.01 -3.20
C ALA A 26 8.96 -5.78 -2.71
N ALA A 27 8.81 -5.74 -1.39
CA ALA A 27 7.60 -5.34 -0.72
C ALA A 27 7.80 -3.94 -0.10
N ALA A 28 7.01 -2.96 -0.49
CA ALA A 28 6.98 -1.62 0.09
C ALA A 28 5.83 -1.49 1.10
N SER A 29 5.80 -0.43 1.92
CA SER A 29 4.81 -0.23 2.99
C SER A 29 3.37 -0.54 2.56
N ILE A 30 2.92 0.06 1.45
CA ILE A 30 1.54 -0.06 0.95
C ILE A 30 1.41 -0.85 -0.37
N ALA A 31 2.52 -1.27 -0.96
CA ALA A 31 2.57 -1.82 -2.31
C ALA A 31 3.60 -2.95 -2.45
N GLN A 32 3.46 -3.73 -3.51
CA GLN A 32 4.47 -4.64 -4.03
C GLN A 32 5.14 -4.00 -5.25
N VAL A 33 6.40 -4.33 -5.47
CA VAL A 33 7.21 -3.81 -6.57
C VAL A 33 7.58 -4.96 -7.49
N HIS A 34 7.18 -4.87 -8.75
CA HIS A 34 7.45 -5.87 -9.77
C HIS A 34 8.35 -5.28 -10.87
N THR A 35 9.20 -6.11 -11.46
CA THR A 35 9.95 -5.75 -12.67
C THR A 35 9.14 -6.11 -13.91
N ALA A 36 9.25 -5.30 -14.96
CA ALA A 36 8.57 -5.54 -16.22
C ALA A 36 9.36 -4.90 -17.37
N ALA A 37 9.07 -5.33 -18.61
CA ALA A 37 9.57 -4.69 -19.81
C ALA A 37 8.39 -4.26 -20.69
N LEU A 38 8.48 -3.06 -21.27
CA LEU A 38 7.55 -2.58 -22.28
C LEU A 38 7.87 -3.18 -23.65
N HIS A 39 6.91 -3.11 -24.58
CA HIS A 39 7.07 -3.63 -25.95
C HIS A 39 8.13 -2.89 -26.77
N ASP A 40 8.55 -1.70 -26.35
CA ASP A 40 9.67 -0.96 -26.94
C ASP A 40 11.04 -1.32 -26.32
N GLY A 41 11.07 -2.32 -25.44
CA GLY A 41 12.30 -2.82 -24.81
C GLY A 41 12.73 -2.07 -23.56
N ARG A 42 12.01 -1.02 -23.13
CA ARG A 42 12.33 -0.32 -21.89
C ARG A 42 12.01 -1.17 -20.66
N GLU A 43 13.00 -1.29 -19.77
CA GLU A 43 12.85 -1.89 -18.45
C GLU A 43 12.16 -0.91 -17.50
N VAL A 44 11.10 -1.37 -16.82
CA VAL A 44 10.26 -0.56 -15.94
C VAL A 44 9.98 -1.29 -14.62
N VAL A 45 9.61 -0.50 -13.61
CA VAL A 45 9.17 -1.00 -12.31
C VAL A 45 7.68 -0.68 -12.13
N VAL A 46 6.90 -1.72 -11.83
CA VAL A 46 5.46 -1.61 -11.62
C VAL A 46 5.16 -1.74 -10.12
N LYS A 47 4.69 -0.65 -9.52
CA LYS A 47 4.24 -0.63 -8.12
C LYS A 47 2.75 -0.94 -8.06
N VAL A 48 2.38 -2.00 -7.35
CA VAL A 48 1.00 -2.47 -7.23
C VAL A 48 0.57 -2.42 -5.78
N THR A 49 -0.47 -1.68 -5.46
CA THR A 49 -1.03 -1.60 -4.10
C THR A 49 -1.41 -2.99 -3.58
N ARG A 50 -1.01 -3.31 -2.34
CA ARG A 50 -1.31 -4.60 -1.72
C ARG A 50 -2.82 -4.79 -1.59
N PRO A 51 -3.32 -6.04 -1.66
CA PRO A 51 -4.66 -6.33 -1.18
C PRO A 51 -4.79 -5.87 0.28
N ASP A 52 -6.00 -5.41 0.65
CA ASP A 52 -6.39 -5.09 2.02
C ASP A 52 -5.66 -3.93 2.72
N ILE A 53 -4.81 -3.18 2.01
CA ILE A 53 -4.09 -2.04 2.61
C ILE A 53 -5.04 -0.99 3.20
N ARG A 54 -6.25 -0.85 2.64
CA ARG A 54 -7.27 0.06 3.17
C ARG A 54 -7.70 -0.33 4.58
N SER A 55 -7.88 -1.63 4.83
CA SER A 55 -8.25 -2.12 6.16
C SER A 55 -7.13 -1.89 7.16
N GLN A 56 -5.88 -2.14 6.75
CA GLN A 56 -4.71 -1.90 7.60
C GLN A 56 -4.58 -0.41 7.95
N ILE A 57 -4.69 0.48 6.96
CA ILE A 57 -4.64 1.93 7.19
C ILE A 57 -5.73 2.37 8.18
N LEU A 58 -6.97 1.88 8.03
CA LEU A 58 -8.05 2.23 8.95
C LEU A 58 -7.76 1.77 10.37
N GLN A 59 -7.24 0.56 10.53
CA GLN A 59 -6.87 0.00 11.83
C GLN A 59 -5.71 0.78 12.48
N ASP A 60 -4.74 1.24 11.69
CA ASP A 60 -3.67 2.11 12.18
C ASP A 60 -4.22 3.45 12.69
N PHE A 61 -5.20 4.04 11.98
CA PHE A 61 -5.87 5.26 12.44
C PHE A 61 -6.69 5.05 13.72
N GLU A 62 -7.35 3.90 13.88
CA GLU A 62 -8.06 3.55 15.12
C GLU A 62 -7.11 3.49 16.32
N ILE A 63 -5.94 2.88 16.14
CA ILE A 63 -4.89 2.83 17.17
C ILE A 63 -4.39 4.24 17.51
N LEU A 64 -4.12 5.06 16.50
CA LEU A 64 -3.69 6.46 16.70
C LEU A 64 -4.73 7.29 17.44
N ALA A 65 -6.01 7.14 17.10
CA ALA A 65 -7.11 7.82 17.77
C ALA A 65 -7.23 7.38 19.24
N TRP A 66 -7.12 6.08 19.50
CA TRP A 66 -7.13 5.54 20.86
C TRP A 66 -5.95 6.07 21.70
N LEU A 67 -4.75 6.11 21.12
CA LEU A 67 -3.57 6.67 21.78
C LEU A 67 -3.75 8.16 22.09
N GLY A 68 -4.29 8.93 21.15
CA GLY A 68 -4.57 10.36 21.32
C GLY A 68 -5.50 10.61 22.50
N ASN A 69 -6.66 9.93 22.52
CA ASN A 69 -7.63 10.05 23.60
C ASN A 69 -7.04 9.63 24.96
N THR A 70 -6.27 8.55 24.99
CA THR A 70 -5.63 8.07 26.22
C THR A 70 -4.62 9.09 26.77
N LEU A 71 -3.86 9.72 25.88
CA LEU A 71 -2.88 10.73 26.28
C LEU A 71 -3.57 12.01 26.78
N GLU A 72 -4.64 12.44 26.12
CA GLU A 72 -5.46 13.59 26.54
C GLU A 72 -6.06 13.36 27.93
N SER A 73 -6.72 12.22 28.16
CA SER A 73 -7.28 11.90 29.48
C SER A 73 -6.22 11.86 30.59
N ARG A 74 -5.00 11.38 30.29
CA ARG A 74 -3.91 11.37 31.26
C ARG A 74 -3.37 12.78 31.55
N LEU A 75 -3.29 13.64 30.54
CA LEU A 75 -2.85 15.02 30.71
C LEU A 75 -3.88 15.83 31.50
N GLU A 76 -5.17 15.62 31.27
CA GLU A 76 -6.24 16.23 32.08
C GLU A 76 -6.16 15.80 33.54
N ALA A 77 -6.01 14.49 33.80
CA ALA A 77 -5.85 13.98 35.16
C ALA A 77 -4.60 14.55 35.86
N ALA A 78 -3.48 14.68 35.14
CA ALA A 78 -2.26 15.26 35.68
C ALA A 78 -2.39 16.76 36.00
N ARG A 79 -3.14 17.52 35.17
CA ARG A 79 -3.42 18.94 35.41
C ARG A 79 -4.33 19.15 36.62
N ALA A 80 -5.28 18.25 36.87
CA ALA A 80 -6.18 18.33 38.02
C ALA A 80 -5.50 18.02 39.37
N LEU A 81 -4.27 17.50 39.34
CA LEU A 81 -3.46 17.18 40.52
C LEU A 81 -2.47 18.31 40.91
N HIS A 82 -2.36 19.36 40.09
CA HIS A 82 -1.65 20.61 40.39
C HIS A 82 -2.65 21.72 40.70
#